data_AF-A0A8H9JT83-F1
#
_entry.id   AF-A0A8H9JT83-F1
#
_cell.length_a   1.000
_cell.length_b   1.000
_cell.length_c   1.000
_cell.angle_alpha   90.00
_cell.angle_beta   90.00
_cell.angle_gamma   90.00
#
_symmetry.space_group_name_H-M   'P 1'
#
loop_
_entity.id
_entity.type
_entity.pdbx_description
1 polymer ?
#
loop_
_entity_poly.entity_id
_entity_poly.type
_entity_poly.pdbx_seq_one_letter_code
_entity_poly.pdbx_strand_id
1 'polypeptide(L)'
;SGGFFYQGPNIYSNLTPKQQDTVKAINALNRLFNFVDRKDYVPIGYGIGDPTIGHLIEVESKKAGMVEQHMWGGYQFDEDGNILTDKEGSLRLAKYATAQQLASINIMRTSFSKSGGALSSSEEIFLDAAEGLAITQGMKQTIQGEIKDLKDMFDKAIENAEELWRDTLSDARDIGSKLSESEILTALALGNATESKIVIDTVQDCEKSLAEATKIEQEYDKLLEQINEAIKSQLKTDQELAKQIGSMYG
;
A
#
# COMPACT_ATOMS: atom_id res chain seq x y z
N SER A 1 -8.68 -8.88 18.31
CA SER A 1 -8.79 -7.41 18.42
C SER A 1 -7.40 -6.78 18.33
N GLY A 2 -7.18 -5.88 17.39
CA GLY A 2 -5.97 -5.06 17.33
C GLY A 2 -6.09 -3.79 18.17
N GLY A 3 -4.99 -3.03 18.26
CA GLY A 3 -4.92 -1.70 18.84
C GLY A 3 -4.26 -0.73 17.86
N PHE A 4 -4.81 0.47 17.75
CA PHE A 4 -4.37 1.49 16.80
C PHE A 4 -4.11 2.78 17.58
N PHE A 5 -2.90 3.32 17.44
CA PHE A 5 -2.45 4.54 18.09
C PHE A 5 -2.11 5.56 17.02
N TYR A 6 -2.40 6.83 17.27
CA TYR A 6 -2.24 7.90 16.29
C TYR A 6 -1.44 9.04 16.91
N GLN A 7 -0.37 9.47 16.23
CA GLN A 7 0.39 10.70 16.51
C GLN A 7 0.93 10.80 17.96
N GLY A 8 1.10 9.66 18.63
CA GLY A 8 1.66 9.61 19.99
C GLY A 8 3.18 9.57 19.98
N PRO A 9 3.86 10.01 21.05
CA PRO A 9 5.31 9.86 21.18
C PRO A 9 5.72 8.38 21.28
N ASN A 10 6.91 8.03 20.80
CA ASN A 10 7.48 6.71 21.02
C ASN A 10 8.08 6.60 22.43
N ILE A 11 7.40 5.89 23.32
CA ILE A 11 7.84 5.69 24.71
C ILE A 11 8.70 4.44 24.91
N TYR A 12 9.06 3.71 23.84
CA TYR A 12 9.80 2.44 23.95
C TYR A 12 11.10 2.57 24.75
N SER A 13 11.83 3.67 24.56
CA SER A 13 13.10 3.94 25.26
C SER A 13 12.92 4.18 26.77
N ASN A 14 11.71 4.51 27.23
CA ASN A 14 11.39 4.68 28.65
C ASN A 14 11.02 3.34 29.34
N LEU A 15 10.86 2.26 28.57
CA LEU A 15 10.46 0.97 29.10
C LEU A 15 11.63 0.22 29.77
N THR A 16 11.32 -0.50 30.84
CA THR A 16 12.25 -1.47 31.43
C THR A 16 12.53 -2.63 30.47
N PRO A 17 13.66 -3.36 30.59
CA PRO A 17 13.97 -4.50 29.73
C PRO A 17 12.84 -5.54 29.66
N LYS A 18 12.19 -5.85 30.79
CA LYS A 18 11.05 -6.78 30.84
C LYS A 18 9.83 -6.27 30.05
N GLN A 19 9.57 -4.97 30.09
CA GLN A 19 8.50 -4.36 29.31
C GLN A 19 8.85 -4.35 27.82
N GLN A 20 10.12 -4.13 27.45
CA GLN A 20 10.58 -4.22 26.07
C GLN A 20 10.41 -5.63 25.50
N ASP A 21 10.72 -6.68 26.26
CA ASP A 21 10.47 -8.06 25.83
C ASP A 21 8.97 -8.35 25.67
N THR A 22 8.13 -7.74 26.51
CA THR A 22 6.68 -7.78 26.35
C THR A 22 6.25 -7.09 25.04
N VAL A 23 6.84 -5.93 24.71
CA VAL A 23 6.57 -5.23 23.44
C VAL A 23 6.98 -6.09 22.24
N LYS A 24 8.15 -6.72 22.27
CA LYS A 24 8.58 -7.64 21.20
C LYS A 24 7.58 -8.77 21.00
N ALA A 25 7.12 -9.40 22.08
CA ALA A 25 6.12 -10.47 22.02
C ALA A 25 4.77 -9.96 21.46
N ILE A 26 4.34 -8.75 21.84
CA ILE A 26 3.09 -8.17 21.34
C ILE A 26 3.21 -7.77 19.86
N ASN A 27 4.34 -7.18 19.44
CA ASN A 27 4.60 -6.83 18.05
C ASN A 27 4.63 -8.09 17.17
N ALA A 28 5.16 -9.20 17.66
CA ALA A 28 5.13 -10.48 16.93
C ALA A 28 3.70 -10.99 16.62
N LEU A 29 2.68 -10.49 17.34
CA LEU A 29 1.28 -10.82 17.05
C LEU A 29 0.70 -10.03 15.87
N ASN A 30 1.41 -9.04 15.31
CA ASN A 30 0.92 -8.15 14.23
C ASN A 30 -0.45 -7.52 14.52
N ARG A 31 -0.66 -7.05 15.76
CA ARG A 31 -1.96 -6.55 16.23
C ARG A 31 -1.95 -5.11 16.74
N LEU A 32 -0.78 -4.51 16.92
CA LEU A 32 -0.65 -3.13 17.35
C LEU A 32 -0.03 -2.30 16.24
N PHE A 33 -0.61 -1.14 15.94
CA PHE A 33 -0.17 -0.23 14.88
C PHE A 33 -0.11 1.19 15.41
N ASN A 34 0.94 1.90 15.03
CA ASN A 34 1.19 3.26 15.45
C ASN A 34 1.37 4.15 14.22
N PHE A 35 0.38 4.99 13.95
CA PHE A 35 0.30 5.85 12.78
C PHE A 35 1.00 7.17 13.08
N VAL A 36 2.01 7.48 12.28
CA VAL A 36 2.82 8.69 12.44
C VAL A 36 2.87 9.43 11.11
N ASP A 37 2.59 10.71 11.18
CA ASP A 37 2.77 11.64 10.08
C ASP A 37 4.14 12.31 10.17
N ARG A 38 4.99 12.09 9.18
CA ARG A 38 6.33 12.70 9.14
C ARG A 38 6.29 14.23 8.95
N LYS A 39 5.14 14.80 8.58
CA LYS A 39 4.91 16.26 8.50
C LYS A 39 4.40 16.84 9.82
N ASP A 40 4.05 16.01 10.80
CA ASP A 40 3.74 16.44 12.16
C ASP A 40 5.05 16.56 12.98
N TYR A 41 5.23 17.70 13.65
CA TYR A 41 6.42 18.01 14.44
C TYR A 41 6.33 17.52 15.89
N VAL A 42 5.15 17.06 16.34
CA VAL A 42 4.90 16.65 17.74
C VAL A 42 5.30 15.20 18.06
N PRO A 43 5.07 14.19 17.19
CA PRO A 43 5.47 12.82 17.42
C PRO A 43 6.99 12.72 17.45
N ILE A 44 7.54 12.42 18.63
CA ILE A 44 8.98 12.30 18.85
C ILE A 44 9.39 10.85 19.14
N GLY A 45 10.66 10.52 18.88
CA GLY A 45 11.24 9.22 19.21
C GLY A 45 11.11 8.14 18.13
N TYR A 46 10.77 8.51 16.89
CA TYR A 46 10.70 7.59 15.75
C TYR A 46 11.90 7.80 14.80
N GLY A 47 13.08 7.31 15.19
CA GLY A 47 14.26 7.25 14.32
C GLY A 47 14.26 6.03 13.40
N ILE A 48 15.11 6.07 12.37
CA ILE A 48 15.30 4.94 11.46
C ILE A 48 15.85 3.75 12.25
N GLY A 49 15.13 2.62 12.21
CA GLY A 49 15.51 1.40 12.93
C GLY A 49 15.18 1.41 14.43
N ASP A 50 14.58 2.48 14.94
CA ASP A 50 14.20 2.53 16.35
C ASP A 50 13.06 1.55 16.66
N PRO A 51 13.17 0.79 17.76
CA PRO A 51 12.08 -0.06 18.21
C PRO A 51 10.88 0.78 18.64
N THR A 52 9.68 0.30 18.31
CA THR A 52 8.40 0.97 18.56
C THR A 52 7.44 0.06 19.30
N ILE A 53 6.50 0.66 20.02
CA ILE A 53 5.34 -0.07 20.56
C ILE A 53 4.29 -0.17 19.46
N GLY A 54 3.99 -1.41 19.04
CA GLY A 54 3.28 -1.65 17.80
C GLY A 54 4.16 -1.46 16.58
N HIS A 55 3.60 -1.78 15.42
CA HIS A 55 4.22 -1.53 14.14
C HIS A 55 4.05 -0.06 13.77
N LEU A 56 5.16 0.63 13.53
CA LEU A 56 5.13 1.93 12.89
C LEU A 56 4.46 1.83 11.52
N ILE A 57 3.53 2.75 11.27
CA ILE A 57 2.86 2.99 9.99
C ILE A 57 3.10 4.46 9.66
N GLU A 58 3.91 4.72 8.65
CA GLU A 58 4.13 6.08 8.17
C GLU A 58 3.05 6.43 7.15
N VAL A 59 2.28 7.47 7.46
CA VAL A 59 1.12 7.86 6.65
C VAL A 59 1.53 8.87 5.60
N GLU A 60 0.99 8.70 4.41
CA GLU A 60 1.04 9.75 3.41
C GLU A 60 0.11 10.89 3.81
N SER A 61 0.67 12.09 3.75
CA SER A 61 -0.01 13.27 4.27
C SER A 61 0.10 14.48 3.35
N LYS A 62 -0.95 15.30 3.32
CA LYS A 62 -0.87 16.67 2.82
C LYS A 62 -0.58 17.62 3.97
N LYS A 63 0.05 18.74 3.64
CA LYS A 63 0.29 19.81 4.61
C LYS A 63 -1.06 20.38 5.06
N ALA A 64 -1.25 20.45 6.37
CA ALA A 64 -2.40 21.03 7.04
C ALA A 64 -1.93 22.09 8.07
N GLY A 65 -2.88 22.70 8.78
CA GLY A 65 -2.54 23.53 9.95
C GLY A 65 -1.91 22.69 11.07
N MET A 66 -1.19 23.32 11.98
CA MET A 66 -0.42 22.61 13.03
C MET A 66 -1.29 21.66 13.86
N VAL A 67 -2.49 22.11 14.27
CA VAL A 67 -3.41 21.30 15.09
C VAL A 67 -4.01 20.17 14.25
N GLU A 68 -4.39 20.47 13.01
CA GLU A 68 -4.97 19.49 12.10
C GLU A 68 -3.96 18.41 11.72
N GLN A 69 -2.70 18.80 11.51
CA GLN A 69 -1.60 17.86 11.22
C GLN A 69 -1.33 16.94 12.40
N HIS A 70 -1.38 17.47 13.64
CA HIS A 70 -1.21 16.66 14.84
C HIS A 70 -2.35 15.67 15.09
N MET A 71 -3.52 15.94 14.52
CA MET A 71 -4.59 14.96 14.44
C MET A 71 -4.37 14.12 13.17
N TRP A 72 -5.39 14.03 12.31
CA TRP A 72 -5.38 13.27 11.07
C TRP A 72 -5.74 14.14 9.86
N GLY A 73 -5.69 15.46 10.00
CA GLY A 73 -6.12 16.40 8.95
C GLY A 73 -5.26 16.35 7.69
N GLY A 74 -4.04 15.81 7.79
CA GLY A 74 -3.18 15.55 6.65
C GLY A 74 -3.41 14.18 5.99
N TYR A 75 -4.04 13.21 6.66
CA TYR A 75 -4.07 11.81 6.21
C TYR A 75 -4.76 11.67 4.86
N GLN A 76 -4.19 10.87 3.97
CA GLN A 76 -4.75 10.58 2.66
C GLN A 76 -5.31 9.16 2.61
N PHE A 77 -6.31 8.96 1.77
CA PHE A 77 -6.99 7.67 1.61
C PHE A 77 -7.11 7.34 0.12
N ASP A 78 -7.09 6.05 -0.21
CA ASP A 78 -7.46 5.57 -1.54
C ASP A 78 -8.99 5.57 -1.73
N GLU A 79 -9.43 5.17 -2.92
CA GLU A 79 -10.85 5.08 -3.28
C GLU A 79 -11.61 4.00 -2.47
N ASP A 80 -10.88 2.99 -1.98
CA ASP A 80 -11.41 1.90 -1.15
C ASP A 80 -11.48 2.30 0.35
N GLY A 81 -11.02 3.50 0.70
CA GLY A 81 -11.00 4.04 2.07
C GLY A 81 -9.84 3.55 2.93
N ASN A 82 -8.84 2.88 2.35
CA ASN A 82 -7.61 2.55 3.06
C ASN A 82 -6.73 3.78 3.18
N ILE A 83 -6.04 3.90 4.32
CA ILE A 83 -5.06 4.97 4.52
C ILE A 83 -3.84 4.74 3.61
N LEU A 84 -3.41 5.80 2.93
CA LEU A 84 -2.20 5.77 2.12
C LEU A 84 -0.97 5.78 3.02
N THR A 85 -0.02 4.88 2.75
CA THR A 85 1.20 4.68 3.55
C THR A 85 2.36 4.31 2.64
N ASP A 86 3.55 4.07 3.23
CA ASP A 86 4.64 3.38 2.53
C ASP A 86 4.30 1.91 2.21
N LYS A 87 5.19 1.21 1.48
CA LYS A 87 4.97 -0.19 1.12
C LYS A 87 4.89 -1.10 2.35
N GLU A 88 5.70 -0.86 3.37
CA GLU A 88 5.71 -1.64 4.60
C GLU A 88 4.40 -1.47 5.39
N GLY A 89 3.89 -0.25 5.48
CA GLY A 89 2.62 0.09 6.10
C GLY A 89 1.46 -0.58 5.36
N SER A 90 1.46 -0.49 4.03
CA SER A 90 0.42 -1.08 3.17
C SER A 90 0.38 -2.60 3.35
N LEU A 91 1.54 -3.27 3.32
CA LEU A 91 1.66 -4.70 3.56
C LEU A 91 1.17 -5.11 4.96
N ARG A 92 1.52 -4.35 6.00
CA ARG A 92 1.16 -4.65 7.39
C ARG A 92 -0.35 -4.52 7.62
N LEU A 93 -0.94 -3.44 7.13
CA LEU A 93 -2.37 -3.19 7.25
C LEU A 93 -3.17 -4.21 6.44
N ALA A 94 -2.75 -4.52 5.21
CA ALA A 94 -3.36 -5.55 4.38
C ALA A 94 -3.36 -6.91 5.07
N LYS A 95 -2.21 -7.34 5.62
CA LYS A 95 -2.10 -8.60 6.37
C LYS A 95 -3.05 -8.64 7.56
N TYR A 96 -3.12 -7.55 8.33
CA TYR A 96 -4.01 -7.48 9.50
C TYR A 96 -5.49 -7.52 9.09
N ALA A 97 -5.91 -6.71 8.12
CA ALA A 97 -7.29 -6.66 7.65
C ALA A 97 -7.73 -8.02 7.09
N THR A 98 -6.90 -8.62 6.23
CA THR A 98 -7.15 -9.95 5.64
C THR A 98 -7.30 -11.01 6.74
N ALA A 99 -6.39 -11.05 7.72
CA ALA A 99 -6.47 -12.02 8.82
C ALA A 99 -7.77 -11.87 9.63
N GLN A 100 -8.22 -10.63 9.87
CA GLN A 100 -9.47 -10.35 10.59
C GLN A 100 -10.71 -10.76 9.78
N GLN A 101 -10.71 -10.52 8.46
CA GLN A 101 -11.77 -10.96 7.56
C GLN A 101 -11.84 -12.49 7.52
N LEU A 102 -10.72 -13.18 7.33
CA LEU A 102 -10.64 -14.65 7.33
C LEU A 102 -11.08 -15.26 8.66
N ALA A 103 -10.71 -14.66 9.79
CA ALA A 103 -11.19 -15.09 11.10
C ALA A 103 -12.73 -14.97 11.21
N SER A 104 -13.30 -13.88 10.68
CA SER A 104 -14.75 -13.67 10.66
C SER A 104 -15.46 -14.67 9.75
N ILE A 105 -14.89 -14.97 8.58
CA ILE A 105 -15.39 -15.98 7.66
C ILE A 105 -15.38 -17.37 8.30
N ASN A 106 -14.32 -17.73 9.02
CA ASN A 106 -14.26 -19.01 9.75
C ASN A 106 -15.32 -19.10 10.87
N ILE A 107 -15.63 -17.99 11.54
CA ILE A 107 -16.74 -17.93 12.51
C ILE A 107 -18.07 -18.15 11.80
N MET A 108 -18.30 -17.51 10.64
CA MET A 108 -19.51 -17.71 9.83
C MET A 108 -19.64 -19.17 9.38
N ARG A 109 -18.55 -19.77 8.88
CA ARG A 109 -18.48 -21.20 8.50
C ARG A 109 -18.91 -22.09 9.66
N THR A 110 -18.39 -21.84 10.86
CA THR A 110 -18.77 -22.57 12.07
C THR A 110 -20.25 -22.37 12.45
N SER A 111 -20.79 -21.17 12.25
CA SER A 111 -22.19 -20.86 12.55
C SER A 111 -23.14 -21.59 11.59
N PHE A 112 -22.86 -21.56 10.28
CA PHE A 112 -23.69 -22.19 9.25
C PHE A 112 -23.78 -23.70 9.44
N SER A 113 -22.65 -24.37 9.74
CA SER A 113 -22.67 -25.81 10.04
C SER A 113 -23.52 -26.13 11.29
N LYS A 114 -23.58 -25.24 12.29
CA LYS A 114 -24.39 -25.49 13.49
C LYS A 114 -25.89 -25.32 13.23
N SER A 115 -26.29 -24.40 12.36
CA SER A 115 -27.71 -24.12 12.08
C SER A 115 -28.38 -25.16 11.18
N GLY A 116 -27.63 -25.84 10.30
CA GLY A 116 -28.17 -26.77 9.30
C GLY A 116 -27.56 -28.17 9.27
N GLY A 117 -26.51 -28.44 10.06
CA GLY A 117 -25.74 -29.69 10.01
C GLY A 117 -24.49 -29.55 9.13
N ALA A 118 -24.51 -30.10 7.91
CA ALA A 118 -23.45 -29.83 6.94
C ALA A 118 -23.69 -28.48 6.26
N LEU A 119 -22.63 -27.85 5.72
CA LEU A 119 -22.79 -26.68 4.85
C LEU A 119 -23.59 -27.09 3.62
N SER A 120 -24.55 -26.27 3.23
CA SER A 120 -25.16 -26.35 1.91
C SER A 120 -24.17 -25.90 0.84
N SER A 121 -24.39 -26.33 -0.41
CA SER A 121 -23.53 -25.91 -1.53
C SER A 121 -23.53 -24.39 -1.75
N SER A 122 -24.65 -23.70 -1.46
CA SER A 122 -24.71 -22.24 -1.55
C SER A 122 -23.91 -21.55 -0.45
N GLU A 123 -23.96 -22.05 0.78
CA GLU A 123 -23.14 -21.54 1.89
C GLU A 123 -21.65 -21.76 1.64
N GLU A 124 -21.27 -22.92 1.09
CA GLU A 124 -19.88 -23.23 0.71
C GLU A 124 -19.38 -22.25 -0.36
N ILE A 125 -20.14 -22.08 -1.45
CA ILE A 125 -19.80 -21.12 -2.52
C ILE A 125 -19.67 -19.69 -1.97
N PHE A 126 -20.60 -19.25 -1.12
CA PHE A 126 -20.54 -17.92 -0.52
C PHE A 126 -19.29 -17.72 0.34
N LEU A 127 -18.97 -18.69 1.21
CA LEU A 127 -17.82 -18.60 2.11
C LEU A 127 -16.50 -18.60 1.33
N ASP A 128 -16.40 -19.43 0.29
CA ASP A 128 -15.22 -19.50 -0.56
C ASP A 128 -15.04 -18.22 -1.39
N ALA A 129 -16.12 -17.66 -1.91
CA ALA A 129 -16.10 -16.38 -2.59
C ALA A 129 -15.71 -15.23 -1.65
N ALA A 130 -16.20 -15.22 -0.40
CA ALA A 130 -15.82 -14.24 0.60
C ALA A 130 -14.35 -14.39 1.04
N GLU A 131 -13.83 -15.62 1.14
CA GLU A 131 -12.42 -15.90 1.40
C GLU A 131 -11.53 -15.42 0.26
N GLY A 132 -11.92 -15.70 -0.99
CA GLY A 132 -11.26 -15.16 -2.18
C GLY A 132 -11.25 -13.63 -2.19
N LEU A 133 -12.40 -13.00 -1.91
CA LEU A 133 -12.51 -11.55 -1.84
C LEU A 133 -11.53 -10.94 -0.83
N ALA A 134 -11.49 -11.48 0.39
CA ALA A 134 -10.61 -10.99 1.46
C ALA A 134 -9.13 -11.06 1.06
N ILE A 135 -8.70 -12.18 0.48
CA ILE A 135 -7.31 -12.38 0.04
C ILE A 135 -6.97 -11.44 -1.11
N THR A 136 -7.85 -11.34 -2.12
CA THR A 136 -7.62 -10.48 -3.29
C THR A 136 -7.58 -9.01 -2.90
N GLN A 137 -8.42 -8.55 -1.96
CA GLN A 137 -8.37 -7.18 -1.43
C GLN A 137 -7.04 -6.88 -0.73
N GLY A 138 -6.57 -7.80 0.13
CA GLY A 138 -5.27 -7.65 0.79
C GLY A 138 -4.10 -7.62 -0.19
N MET A 139 -4.16 -8.42 -1.25
CA MET A 139 -3.13 -8.40 -2.32
C MET A 139 -3.16 -7.10 -3.10
N LYS A 140 -4.35 -6.59 -3.48
CA LYS A 140 -4.49 -5.28 -4.14
C LYS A 140 -3.85 -4.17 -3.31
N GLN A 141 -4.20 -4.09 -2.03
CA GLN A 141 -3.63 -3.08 -1.12
C GLN A 141 -2.10 -3.19 -1.00
N THR A 142 -1.56 -4.42 -1.00
CA THR A 142 -0.10 -4.63 -0.97
C THR A 142 0.56 -4.13 -2.25
N ILE A 143 0.01 -4.48 -3.42
CA ILE A 143 0.51 -4.06 -4.73
C ILE A 143 0.45 -2.54 -4.88
N GLN A 144 -0.61 -1.89 -4.38
CA GLN A 144 -0.70 -0.43 -4.37
C GLN A 144 0.46 0.23 -3.62
N GLY A 145 0.83 -0.31 -2.46
CA GLY A 145 2.02 0.13 -1.72
C GLY A 145 3.32 -0.06 -2.50
N GLU A 146 3.48 -1.20 -3.17
CA GLU A 146 4.68 -1.50 -3.99
C GLU A 146 4.77 -0.61 -5.24
N ILE A 147 3.67 -0.38 -5.95
CA ILE A 147 3.60 0.51 -7.12
C ILE A 147 3.94 1.94 -6.73
N LYS A 148 3.45 2.39 -5.57
CA LYS A 148 3.79 3.71 -5.06
C LYS A 148 5.29 3.84 -4.78
N ASP A 149 5.89 2.89 -4.05
CA ASP A 149 7.34 2.91 -3.77
C ASP A 149 8.17 2.88 -5.06
N LEU A 150 7.75 2.08 -6.05
CA LEU A 150 8.36 2.03 -7.37
C LEU A 150 8.28 3.39 -8.09
N LYS A 151 7.12 4.06 -8.03
CA LYS A 151 6.94 5.40 -8.58
C LYS A 151 7.86 6.41 -7.91
N ASP A 152 7.91 6.43 -6.57
CA ASP A 152 8.78 7.34 -5.81
C ASP A 152 10.27 7.09 -6.12
N MET A 153 10.66 5.84 -6.42
CA MET A 153 12.01 5.50 -6.88
C MET A 153 12.29 6.00 -8.29
N PHE A 154 11.33 5.85 -9.21
CA PHE A 154 11.47 6.31 -10.59
C PHE A 154 11.48 7.83 -10.71
N ASP A 155 10.64 8.55 -9.97
CA ASP A 155 10.65 10.01 -9.92
C ASP A 155 12.05 10.52 -9.52
N LYS A 156 12.67 9.91 -8.49
CA LYS A 156 14.07 10.22 -8.10
C LYS A 156 15.09 9.86 -9.17
N ALA A 157 14.92 8.73 -9.86
CA ALA A 157 15.83 8.34 -10.93
C ALA A 157 15.81 9.34 -12.08
N ILE A 158 14.63 9.84 -12.44
CA ILE A 158 14.43 10.88 -13.46
C ILE A 158 15.05 12.19 -12.99
N GLU A 159 14.78 12.65 -11.77
CA GLU A 159 15.39 13.86 -11.20
C GLU A 159 16.93 13.80 -11.23
N ASN A 160 17.51 12.67 -10.82
CA ASN A 160 18.96 12.46 -10.84
C ASN A 160 19.53 12.44 -12.27
N ALA A 161 18.80 11.88 -13.23
CA ALA A 161 19.20 11.88 -14.64
C ALA A 161 19.21 13.29 -15.24
N GLU A 162 18.17 14.08 -14.96
CA GLU A 162 18.08 15.49 -15.38
C GLU A 162 19.19 16.34 -14.76
N GLU A 163 19.47 16.14 -13.46
CA GLU A 163 20.59 16.76 -12.78
C GLU A 163 21.93 16.38 -13.40
N LEU A 164 22.18 15.09 -13.62
CA LEU A 164 23.40 14.61 -14.24
C LEU A 164 23.62 15.22 -15.63
N TRP A 165 22.56 15.33 -16.44
CA TRP A 165 22.66 15.93 -17.77
C TRP A 165 22.97 17.43 -17.69
N ARG A 166 22.31 18.16 -16.79
CA ARG A 166 22.57 19.59 -16.55
C ARG A 166 24.02 19.83 -16.13
N ASP A 167 24.52 19.03 -15.19
CA ASP A 167 25.89 19.16 -14.68
C ASP A 167 26.91 18.79 -15.76
N THR A 168 26.65 17.73 -16.53
CA THR A 168 27.46 17.35 -17.71
C THR A 168 27.59 18.49 -18.71
N LEU A 169 26.47 19.16 -19.04
CA LEU A 169 26.49 20.32 -19.94
C LEU A 169 27.25 21.50 -19.35
N SER A 170 27.12 21.74 -18.04
CA SER A 170 27.84 22.81 -17.35
C SER A 170 29.36 22.58 -17.43
N ASP A 171 29.82 21.40 -17.03
CA ASP A 171 31.24 21.04 -17.05
C ASP A 171 31.83 21.09 -18.47
N ALA A 172 31.07 20.60 -19.46
CA ALA A 172 31.51 20.59 -20.84
C ALA A 172 31.63 22.00 -21.43
N ARG A 173 30.76 22.94 -21.04
CA ARG A 173 30.83 24.35 -21.43
C ARG A 173 32.00 25.07 -20.77
N ASP A 174 32.28 24.77 -19.51
CA ASP A 174 33.41 25.35 -18.78
C ASP A 174 34.76 24.89 -19.39
N ILE A 175 34.92 23.58 -19.59
CA ILE A 175 36.11 23.00 -20.22
C ILE A 175 36.24 23.45 -21.67
N GLY A 176 35.14 23.40 -22.42
CA GLY A 176 35.03 23.73 -23.83
C GLY A 176 34.74 25.21 -24.10
N SER A 177 35.11 26.14 -23.22
CA SER A 177 34.71 27.57 -23.29
C SER A 177 35.03 28.32 -24.59
N LYS A 178 35.85 27.75 -25.48
CA LYS A 178 36.19 28.30 -26.80
C LYS A 178 35.47 27.61 -27.97
N LEU A 179 34.73 26.56 -27.69
CA LEU A 179 33.96 25.77 -28.65
C LEU A 179 32.55 26.31 -28.75
N SER A 180 31.93 26.11 -29.91
CA SER A 180 30.49 26.32 -30.08
C SER A 180 29.69 25.22 -29.37
N GLU A 181 28.42 25.51 -29.07
CA GLU A 181 27.51 24.53 -28.45
C GLU A 181 27.43 23.22 -29.26
N SER A 182 27.43 23.30 -30.60
CA SER A 182 27.40 22.12 -31.46
C SER A 182 28.67 21.28 -31.35
N GLU A 183 29.85 21.90 -31.19
CA GLU A 183 31.11 21.19 -31.01
C GLU A 183 31.17 20.51 -29.64
N ILE A 184 30.65 21.17 -28.60
CA ILE A 184 30.50 20.60 -27.25
C ILE A 184 29.59 19.38 -27.29
N LEU A 185 28.37 19.51 -27.85
CA LEU A 185 27.43 18.39 -27.96
C LEU A 185 27.99 17.25 -28.81
N THR A 186 28.74 17.55 -29.87
CA THR A 186 29.42 16.53 -30.68
C THR A 186 30.49 15.80 -29.88
N ALA A 187 31.31 16.51 -29.10
CA ALA A 187 32.34 15.91 -28.26
C ALA A 187 31.72 15.01 -27.16
N LEU A 188 30.65 15.48 -26.53
CA LEU A 188 29.86 14.69 -25.57
C LEU A 188 29.27 13.44 -26.23
N ALA A 189 28.70 13.56 -27.42
CA ALA A 189 28.16 12.44 -28.18
C ALA A 189 29.23 11.40 -28.56
N LEU A 190 30.45 11.84 -28.93
CA LEU A 190 31.58 10.94 -29.16
C LEU A 190 31.95 10.14 -27.91
N GLY A 191 31.72 10.72 -26.72
CA GLY A 191 31.86 10.06 -25.42
C GLY A 191 30.62 9.30 -24.94
N ASN A 192 29.56 9.19 -25.76
CA ASN A 192 28.25 8.64 -25.41
C ASN A 192 27.51 9.35 -24.25
N ALA A 193 27.93 10.56 -23.87
CA ALA A 193 27.25 11.37 -22.86
C ALA A 193 26.19 12.25 -23.54
N THR A 194 25.06 11.65 -23.95
CA THR A 194 23.99 12.39 -24.63
C THR A 194 22.75 12.51 -23.75
N GLU A 195 21.96 13.56 -23.96
CA GLU A 195 20.63 13.72 -23.33
C GLU A 195 19.76 12.48 -23.56
N SER A 196 19.79 11.94 -24.78
CA SER A 196 19.06 10.72 -25.11
C SER A 196 19.44 9.58 -24.17
N LYS A 197 20.74 9.38 -23.93
CA LYS A 197 21.20 8.25 -23.14
C LYS A 197 21.03 8.44 -21.63
N ILE A 198 21.21 9.69 -21.17
CA ILE A 198 21.18 10.02 -19.75
C ILE A 198 19.74 10.21 -19.26
N VAL A 199 18.91 10.93 -20.02
CA VAL A 199 17.56 11.34 -19.59
C VAL A 199 16.49 10.53 -20.31
N ILE A 200 16.45 10.58 -21.65
CA ILE A 200 15.32 10.07 -22.42
C ILE A 200 15.16 8.56 -22.24
N ASP A 201 16.24 7.78 -22.38
CA ASP A 201 16.23 6.33 -22.19
C ASP A 201 15.77 5.99 -20.75
N THR A 202 16.25 6.71 -19.74
CA THR A 202 15.88 6.49 -18.33
C THR A 202 14.39 6.77 -18.08
N VAL A 203 13.86 7.87 -18.61
CA VAL A 203 12.43 8.19 -18.50
C VAL A 203 11.60 7.10 -19.17
N GLN A 204 11.96 6.68 -20.39
CA GLN A 204 11.24 5.64 -21.13
C GLN A 204 11.23 4.29 -20.40
N ASP A 205 12.36 3.87 -19.84
CA ASP A 205 12.46 2.63 -19.07
C ASP A 205 11.58 2.68 -17.81
N CYS A 206 11.63 3.81 -17.08
CA CYS A 206 10.80 4.03 -15.89
C CYS A 206 9.30 4.01 -16.22
N GLU A 207 8.87 4.76 -17.24
CA GLU A 207 7.48 4.83 -17.67
C GLU A 207 6.95 3.45 -18.10
N LYS A 208 7.76 2.69 -18.85
CA LYS A 208 7.41 1.34 -19.27
C LYS A 208 7.22 0.41 -18.08
N SER A 209 8.16 0.38 -17.15
CA SER A 209 8.07 -0.47 -15.95
C SER A 209 6.88 -0.09 -15.07
N LEU A 210 6.58 1.21 -14.93
CA LEU A 210 5.42 1.66 -14.17
C LEU A 210 4.11 1.21 -14.85
N ALA A 211 4.02 1.30 -16.17
CA ALA A 211 2.85 0.84 -16.92
C ALA A 211 2.62 -0.68 -16.78
N GLU A 212 3.69 -1.48 -16.77
CA GLU A 212 3.61 -2.92 -16.52
C GLU A 212 3.10 -3.22 -15.09
N ALA A 213 3.59 -2.48 -14.08
CA ALA A 213 3.15 -2.64 -12.69
C ALA A 213 1.68 -2.24 -12.49
N THR A 214 1.24 -1.10 -13.05
CA THR A 214 -0.16 -0.66 -12.99
C THR A 214 -1.12 -1.63 -13.69
N LYS A 215 -0.65 -2.34 -14.74
CA LYS A 215 -1.47 -3.38 -15.36
C LYS A 215 -1.78 -4.53 -14.40
N ILE A 216 -0.83 -4.91 -13.53
CA ILE A 216 -1.05 -5.94 -12.51
C ILE A 216 -2.15 -5.49 -11.54
N GLU A 217 -2.12 -4.23 -11.08
CA GLU A 217 -3.18 -3.67 -10.24
C GLU A 217 -4.57 -3.76 -10.90
N GLN A 218 -4.67 -3.42 -12.19
CA GLN A 218 -5.92 -3.51 -12.96
C GLN A 218 -6.44 -4.96 -13.10
N GLU A 219 -5.54 -5.95 -13.16
CA GLU A 219 -5.93 -7.37 -13.17
C GLU A 219 -6.56 -7.78 -11.82
N TYR A 220 -6.07 -7.26 -10.70
CA TYR A 220 -6.68 -7.45 -9.39
C TYR A 220 -8.05 -6.77 -9.28
N ASP A 221 -8.20 -5.55 -9.80
CA ASP A 221 -9.51 -4.86 -9.83
C ASP A 221 -10.55 -5.67 -10.59
N LYS A 222 -10.17 -6.19 -11.76
CA LYS A 222 -11.05 -7.04 -12.56
C LYS A 222 -11.42 -8.34 -11.82
N LEU A 223 -10.46 -8.96 -11.12
CA LEU A 223 -10.73 -10.15 -10.34
C LEU A 223 -11.69 -9.85 -9.18
N LEU A 224 -11.52 -8.72 -8.49
CA LEU A 224 -12.44 -8.26 -7.44
C LEU A 224 -13.85 -8.02 -7.96
N GLU A 225 -13.99 -7.41 -9.14
CA GLU A 225 -15.29 -7.21 -9.79
C GLU A 225 -15.98 -8.57 -10.06
N GLN A 226 -15.25 -9.53 -10.62
CA GLN A 226 -15.76 -10.87 -10.90
C GLN A 226 -16.20 -11.61 -9.63
N ILE A 227 -15.41 -11.54 -8.56
CA ILE A 227 -15.76 -12.15 -7.27
C ILE A 227 -17.02 -11.49 -6.69
N ASN A 228 -17.11 -10.17 -6.73
CA ASN A 228 -18.27 -9.43 -6.24
C ASN A 228 -19.56 -9.78 -7.01
N GLU A 229 -19.49 -9.91 -8.33
CA GLU A 229 -20.64 -10.32 -9.14
C GLU A 229 -21.06 -11.76 -8.84
N ALA A 230 -20.11 -12.67 -8.61
CA ALA A 230 -20.42 -14.04 -8.17
C ALA A 230 -21.17 -14.04 -6.83
N ILE A 231 -20.70 -13.25 -5.84
CA ILE A 231 -21.36 -13.10 -4.53
C ILE A 231 -22.78 -12.54 -4.69
N LYS A 232 -22.96 -11.47 -5.47
CA LYS A 232 -24.29 -10.87 -5.71
C LYS A 232 -25.24 -11.85 -6.37
N SER A 233 -24.77 -12.61 -7.36
CA SER A 233 -25.57 -13.63 -8.05
C SER A 233 -26.03 -14.73 -7.09
N GLN A 234 -25.14 -15.19 -6.20
CA GLN A 234 -25.48 -16.18 -5.18
C GLN A 234 -26.54 -15.65 -4.21
N LEU A 235 -26.35 -14.45 -3.68
CA LEU A 235 -27.31 -13.81 -2.76
C LEU A 235 -28.70 -13.64 -3.40
N LYS A 236 -28.76 -13.26 -4.67
CA LYS A 236 -30.02 -13.12 -5.42
C LYS A 236 -30.72 -14.48 -5.56
N THR A 237 -29.97 -15.52 -5.93
CA THR A 237 -30.50 -16.88 -6.07
C THR A 237 -31.10 -17.36 -4.75
N ASP A 238 -30.40 -17.16 -3.63
CA ASP A 238 -30.87 -17.56 -2.30
C ASP A 238 -32.13 -16.79 -1.89
N GLN A 239 -32.21 -15.49 -2.17
CA GLN A 239 -33.42 -14.69 -1.91
C GLN A 239 -34.64 -15.15 -2.72
N GLU A 240 -34.45 -15.52 -3.98
CA GLU A 240 -35.52 -16.02 -4.84
C GLU A 240 -36.02 -17.39 -4.37
N LEU A 241 -35.11 -18.30 -4.01
CA LEU A 241 -35.46 -19.61 -3.43
C LEU A 241 -36.23 -19.46 -2.11
N ALA A 242 -35.79 -18.56 -1.22
CA ALA A 242 -36.47 -18.30 0.04
C ALA A 242 -37.92 -17.80 -0.16
N LYS A 243 -38.15 -16.93 -1.16
CA LYS A 243 -39.50 -16.45 -1.51
C LYS A 243 -40.37 -17.57 -2.05
N GLN A 244 -39.85 -18.41 -2.94
CA GLN A 244 -40.60 -19.54 -3.51
C GLN A 244 -41.03 -20.52 -2.42
N ILE A 245 -40.11 -20.90 -1.53
CA ILE A 245 -40.42 -21.76 -0.38
C ILE A 245 -41.47 -21.10 0.52
N GLY A 246 -41.30 -19.82 0.87
CA GLY A 246 -42.28 -19.10 1.68
C GLY A 246 -43.68 -19.06 1.07
N SER A 247 -43.79 -18.94 -0.25
CA SER A 247 -45.08 -18.95 -0.97
C SER A 247 -45.73 -20.34 -1.10
N MET A 248 -44.99 -21.43 -0.91
CA MET A 248 -45.54 -22.79 -0.93
C MET A 248 -46.16 -23.21 0.42
N TYR A 249 -45.78 -22.54 1.51
CA TYR A 249 -46.19 -22.90 2.87
C TYR A 249 -47.01 -21.80 3.58
N GLY A 250 -47.34 -20.69 2.89
CA GLY A 250 -48.22 -19.61 3.38
C GLY A 250 -49.54 -19.60 2.63
#